data_AF-A0A5B8VWF5-F1
#
_entry.id   AF-A0A5B8VWF5-F1
#
_cell.length_a   1.000
_cell.length_b   1.000
_cell.length_c   1.000
_cell.angle_alpha   90.00
_cell.angle_beta   90.00
_cell.angle_gamma   90.00
#
_symmetry.space_group_name_H-M   'P 1'
#
loop_
_entity.id
_entity.type
_entity.pdbx_description
1 polymer ?
#
loop_
_entity_poly.entity_id
_entity_poly.type
_entity_poly.pdbx_seq_one_letter_code
_entity_poly.pdbx_strand_id
1 'polypeptide(L)'
;MNVLPESYKDTLIALKNKIRRAQTKIVLTANVQLLAIYWEIGEFICHIEKQKDWGSKIIDQISADLKDDFPELKGLSPRNLRYMRNFFVNWPQLSLLRQNGIAVDNLILQQPVAKLPWGHICILNDRIKSDEERNFYAAKTAENNWSRNVLLNQIDSGLFIRQGKLLNNFTHTLPLLQGDLAKELFKDPYKFDFFHLSEEAKERDLENALIADIQKFLLELGKGFAFVGRQFKIDKGDSEYFLDLLFYHTKLHCYIVLELKTGEFKPEYAGKMNFYLSVIDEHEKASGDNPSIGIILCKSKNKITAEYTLRDMNKPMGIAEYNLTDAIPTEIKAELPSIEDLENELEKSVKLNQKPYEKQLDKMKTLISNLNHEELREKVSNQAIYKLFTELLPQIVSQAEIILNPDIYSLFDYHSISRTINNNDFEYNTSIDLEMMMIQGDVQQVGLTINLKGFKKAGVETFSVFQTFLILFSDYFYEIGTTRRDVWRKYLYHEILNDNDISYIVDKWVDKIINDINERIAAIAKKHIE
;
A
#
# COMPACT_ATOMS: atom_id res chain seq x y z
N MET A 1 41.76 16.91 6.89
CA MET A 1 40.36 16.90 6.41
C MET A 1 40.39 16.96 4.89
N ASN A 2 40.00 15.89 4.21
CA ASN A 2 39.83 15.91 2.75
C ASN A 2 38.41 16.41 2.45
N VAL A 3 38.30 17.66 2.03
CA VAL A 3 37.03 18.22 1.58
C VAL A 3 36.75 17.66 0.19
N LEU A 4 35.69 16.85 0.06
CA LEU A 4 35.27 16.31 -1.21
C LEU A 4 34.72 17.44 -2.11
N PRO A 5 34.93 17.38 -3.44
CA PRO A 5 34.44 18.39 -4.36
C PRO A 5 32.91 18.52 -4.31
N GLU A 6 32.39 19.73 -4.53
CA GLU A 6 30.95 20.02 -4.54
C GLU A 6 30.17 19.13 -5.54
N SER A 7 30.81 18.80 -6.67
CA SER A 7 30.29 17.89 -7.71
C SER A 7 30.23 16.41 -7.32
N TYR A 8 30.81 16.02 -6.18
CA TYR A 8 30.79 14.62 -5.71
C TYR A 8 29.39 14.16 -5.36
N LYS A 9 28.57 15.02 -4.74
CA LYS A 9 27.19 14.69 -4.38
C LYS A 9 26.34 14.41 -5.61
N ASP A 10 26.45 15.25 -6.64
CA ASP A 10 25.71 15.07 -7.89
C ASP A 10 26.16 13.83 -8.66
N THR A 11 27.47 13.58 -8.70
CA THR A 11 28.05 12.37 -9.30
C THR A 11 27.58 11.11 -8.58
N LEU A 12 27.53 11.14 -7.24
CA LEU A 12 27.05 10.02 -6.43
C LEU A 12 25.53 9.79 -6.63
N ILE A 13 24.73 10.86 -6.74
CA ILE A 13 23.30 10.76 -7.05
C ILE A 13 23.10 10.14 -8.44
N ALA A 14 23.85 10.59 -9.45
CA ALA A 14 23.79 10.05 -10.80
C ALA A 14 24.17 8.56 -10.83
N LEU A 15 25.23 8.17 -10.11
CA LEU A 15 25.67 6.77 -10.01
C LEU A 15 24.62 5.90 -9.30
N LYS A 16 24.07 6.37 -8.16
CA LYS A 16 22.98 5.69 -7.44
C LYS A 16 21.76 5.51 -8.34
N ASN A 17 21.38 6.52 -9.12
CA ASN A 17 20.27 6.42 -10.06
C ASN A 17 20.55 5.43 -11.20
N LYS A 18 21.80 5.35 -11.69
CA LYS A 18 22.20 4.36 -12.69
C LYS A 18 22.11 2.92 -12.15
N ILE A 19 22.57 2.69 -10.92
CA ILE A 19 22.47 1.40 -10.24
C ILE A 19 21.00 1.02 -10.04
N ARG A 20 20.16 1.94 -9.53
CA ARG A 20 18.72 1.72 -9.36
C ARG A 20 18.03 1.33 -10.68
N ARG A 21 18.30 2.05 -11.77
CA ARG A 21 17.75 1.72 -13.10
C ARG A 21 18.19 0.34 -13.58
N ALA A 22 19.44 -0.03 -13.35
CA ALA A 22 19.94 -1.36 -13.70
C ALA A 22 19.24 -2.44 -12.88
N GLN A 23 19.04 -2.24 -11.59
CA GLN A 23 18.33 -3.17 -10.71
C GLN A 23 16.85 -3.33 -11.10
N THR A 24 16.13 -2.23 -11.36
CA THR A 24 14.74 -2.31 -11.86
C THR A 24 14.66 -3.09 -13.18
N LYS A 25 15.62 -2.85 -14.09
CA LYS A 25 15.71 -3.59 -15.35
C LYS A 25 15.93 -5.09 -15.11
N ILE A 26 16.83 -5.46 -14.20
CA ILE A 26 17.09 -6.87 -13.84
C ILE A 26 15.81 -7.54 -13.32
N VAL A 27 15.09 -6.90 -12.39
CA VAL A 27 13.84 -7.45 -11.84
C VAL A 27 12.77 -7.64 -12.91
N LEU A 28 12.59 -6.66 -13.80
CA LEU A 28 11.63 -6.76 -14.89
C LEU A 28 12.00 -7.87 -15.88
N THR A 29 13.28 -7.97 -16.25
CA THR A 29 13.78 -9.04 -17.13
C THR A 29 13.62 -10.41 -16.47
N ALA A 30 13.91 -10.54 -15.18
CA ALA A 30 13.72 -11.79 -14.43
C ALA A 30 12.25 -12.20 -14.36
N ASN A 31 11.33 -11.25 -14.13
CA ASN A 31 9.89 -11.52 -14.13
C ASN A 31 9.41 -12.04 -15.49
N VAL A 32 9.84 -11.40 -16.58
CA VAL A 32 9.49 -11.84 -17.95
C VAL A 32 9.95 -13.27 -18.22
N GLN A 33 11.20 -13.60 -17.87
CA GLN A 33 11.75 -14.95 -18.05
C GLN A 33 11.02 -15.98 -17.17
N LEU A 34 10.69 -15.62 -15.93
CA LEU A 34 9.91 -16.48 -15.04
C LEU A 34 8.52 -16.79 -15.63
N LEU A 35 7.83 -15.77 -16.15
CA LEU A 35 6.53 -15.95 -16.77
C LEU A 35 6.61 -16.79 -18.05
N ALA A 36 7.68 -16.65 -18.84
CA ALA A 36 7.92 -17.49 -20.01
C ALA A 36 8.02 -18.96 -19.63
N ILE A 37 8.88 -19.27 -18.67
CA ILE A 37 9.07 -20.64 -18.16
C ILE A 37 7.75 -21.20 -17.61
N TYR A 38 7.02 -20.42 -16.82
CA TYR A 38 5.73 -20.84 -16.25
C TYR A 38 4.68 -21.11 -17.33
N TRP A 39 4.67 -20.31 -18.38
CA TRP A 39 3.79 -20.54 -19.52
C TRP A 39 4.16 -21.82 -20.27
N GLU A 40 5.45 -22.05 -20.52
CA GLU A 40 5.97 -23.26 -21.19
C GLU A 40 5.71 -24.53 -20.38
N ILE A 41 5.86 -24.47 -19.05
CA ILE A 41 5.47 -25.57 -18.16
C ILE A 41 3.96 -25.83 -18.27
N GLY A 42 3.15 -24.77 -18.35
CA GLY A 42 1.72 -24.89 -18.58
C GLY A 42 1.37 -25.57 -19.90
N GLU A 43 2.06 -25.20 -20.99
CA GLU A 43 1.94 -25.84 -22.30
C GLU A 43 2.28 -27.32 -22.23
N PHE A 44 3.42 -27.65 -21.60
CA PHE A 44 3.87 -29.03 -21.42
C PHE A 44 2.82 -29.86 -20.67
N ILE A 45 2.29 -29.35 -19.54
CA ILE A 45 1.23 -30.01 -18.77
C ILE A 45 -0.02 -30.24 -19.63
N CYS A 46 -0.45 -29.23 -20.39
CA CYS A 46 -1.61 -29.39 -21.28
C CYS A 46 -1.37 -30.38 -22.43
N HIS A 47 -0.13 -30.53 -22.89
CA HIS A 47 0.22 -31.50 -23.93
C HIS A 47 0.15 -32.94 -23.40
N ILE A 48 0.76 -33.20 -22.23
CA ILE A 48 0.76 -34.54 -21.62
C ILE A 48 -0.64 -34.95 -21.14
N GLU A 49 -1.46 -34.02 -20.63
CA GLU A 49 -2.86 -34.31 -20.23
C GLU A 49 -3.72 -34.81 -21.40
N LYS A 50 -3.39 -34.43 -22.64
CA LYS A 50 -4.09 -34.89 -23.84
C LYS A 50 -3.68 -36.31 -24.27
N GLN A 51 -2.54 -36.80 -23.81
CA GLN A 51 -2.09 -38.16 -24.09
C GLN A 51 -2.79 -39.13 -23.12
N LYS A 52 -3.48 -40.15 -23.65
CA LYS A 52 -4.41 -41.02 -22.91
C LYS A 52 -3.79 -41.84 -21.75
N ASP A 53 -2.46 -41.88 -21.66
CA ASP A 53 -1.72 -42.72 -20.73
C ASP A 53 -1.38 -42.03 -19.39
N TRP A 54 -1.65 -40.72 -19.27
CA TRP A 54 -1.28 -39.94 -18.08
C TRP A 54 -2.51 -39.65 -17.23
N GLY A 55 -2.57 -40.26 -16.03
CA GLY A 55 -3.70 -40.13 -15.11
C GLY A 55 -3.78 -38.79 -14.36
N SER A 56 -4.83 -38.62 -13.55
CA SER A 56 -5.14 -37.37 -12.81
C SER A 56 -4.10 -36.91 -11.78
N LYS A 57 -3.09 -37.73 -11.49
CA LYS A 57 -2.00 -37.45 -10.53
C LYS A 57 -0.71 -36.93 -11.18
N ILE A 58 -0.68 -36.74 -12.50
CA ILE A 58 0.55 -36.35 -13.22
C ILE A 58 1.15 -35.04 -12.71
N ILE A 59 0.32 -34.06 -12.35
CA ILE A 59 0.79 -32.79 -11.79
C ILE A 59 1.49 -32.99 -10.44
N ASP A 60 0.98 -33.90 -9.61
CA ASP A 60 1.57 -34.18 -8.30
C ASP A 60 2.92 -34.89 -8.46
N GLN A 61 3.04 -35.80 -9.43
CA GLN A 61 4.31 -36.48 -9.76
C GLN A 61 5.35 -35.51 -10.33
N ILE A 62 4.99 -34.69 -11.33
CA ILE A 62 5.88 -33.68 -11.90
C ILE A 62 6.35 -32.69 -10.83
N SER A 63 5.45 -32.31 -9.91
CA SER A 63 5.82 -31.44 -8.79
C SER A 63 6.86 -32.07 -7.87
N ALA A 64 6.75 -33.38 -7.59
CA ALA A 64 7.72 -34.09 -6.76
C ALA A 64 9.07 -34.16 -7.49
N ASP A 65 9.08 -34.65 -8.73
CA ASP A 65 10.31 -34.84 -9.51
C ASP A 65 11.05 -33.51 -9.72
N LEU A 66 10.34 -32.43 -10.08
CA LEU A 66 10.96 -31.11 -10.27
C LEU A 66 11.51 -30.52 -8.97
N LYS A 67 10.90 -30.81 -7.81
CA LYS A 67 11.43 -30.34 -6.52
C LYS A 67 12.69 -31.10 -6.11
N ASP A 68 12.76 -32.38 -6.44
CA ASP A 68 13.92 -33.22 -6.15
C ASP A 68 15.12 -32.79 -7.03
N ASP A 69 14.88 -32.53 -8.33
CA ASP A 69 15.92 -32.09 -9.26
C ASP A 69 16.30 -30.61 -9.07
N PHE A 70 15.38 -29.77 -8.58
CA PHE A 70 15.58 -28.32 -8.40
C PHE A 70 15.14 -27.83 -7.00
N PRO A 71 15.81 -28.27 -5.92
CA PRO A 71 15.39 -27.96 -4.54
C PRO A 71 15.45 -26.47 -4.19
N GLU A 72 16.32 -25.72 -4.87
CA GLU A 72 16.51 -24.28 -4.68
C GLU A 72 15.37 -23.45 -5.32
N LEU A 73 14.60 -24.03 -6.26
CA LEU A 73 13.55 -23.33 -7.00
C LEU A 73 12.22 -23.31 -6.22
N LYS A 74 11.88 -22.15 -5.65
CA LYS A 74 10.55 -21.88 -5.09
C LYS A 74 9.50 -21.87 -6.22
N GLY A 75 8.28 -22.34 -5.93
CA GLY A 75 7.15 -22.26 -6.87
C GLY A 75 6.82 -23.54 -7.63
N LEU A 76 7.49 -24.67 -7.36
CA LEU A 76 7.23 -25.95 -8.03
C LEU A 76 6.17 -26.81 -7.33
N SER A 77 5.24 -26.21 -6.57
CA SER A 77 4.17 -26.95 -5.89
C SER A 77 3.07 -27.42 -6.85
N PRO A 78 2.30 -28.49 -6.53
CA PRO A 78 1.25 -28.97 -7.43
C PRO A 78 0.19 -27.91 -7.72
N ARG A 79 -0.14 -27.10 -6.71
CA ARG A 79 -1.03 -25.95 -6.85
C ARG A 79 -0.49 -24.94 -7.85
N ASN A 80 0.81 -24.65 -7.80
CA ASN A 80 1.41 -23.67 -8.70
C ASN A 80 1.52 -24.20 -10.14
N LEU A 81 1.80 -25.50 -10.32
CA LEU A 81 1.75 -26.13 -11.64
C LEU A 81 0.34 -26.08 -12.26
N ARG A 82 -0.72 -26.21 -11.46
CA ARG A 82 -2.10 -25.97 -11.94
C ARG A 82 -2.32 -24.51 -12.36
N TYR A 83 -1.73 -23.54 -11.65
CA TYR A 83 -1.75 -22.15 -12.09
C TYR A 83 -0.99 -21.92 -13.40
N MET A 84 0.17 -22.56 -13.58
CA MET A 84 0.94 -22.52 -14.83
C MET A 84 0.15 -23.09 -16.01
N ARG A 85 -0.49 -24.25 -15.81
CA ARG A 85 -1.44 -24.83 -16.77
C ARG A 85 -2.56 -23.85 -17.13
N ASN A 86 -3.22 -23.26 -16.13
CA ASN A 86 -4.29 -22.30 -16.38
C ASN A 86 -3.79 -21.02 -17.04
N PHE A 87 -2.56 -20.59 -16.75
CA PHE A 87 -1.91 -19.46 -17.42
C PHE A 87 -1.73 -19.72 -18.92
N PHE A 88 -1.31 -20.93 -19.30
CA PHE A 88 -1.26 -21.32 -20.71
C PHE A 88 -2.66 -21.30 -21.36
N VAL A 89 -3.65 -21.91 -20.70
CA VAL A 89 -5.02 -22.03 -21.24
C VAL A 89 -5.72 -20.69 -21.41
N ASN A 90 -5.52 -19.77 -20.47
CA ASN A 90 -6.22 -18.48 -20.41
C ASN A 90 -5.55 -17.37 -21.24
N TRP A 91 -4.35 -17.63 -21.80
CA TRP A 91 -3.66 -16.73 -22.73
C TRP A 91 -3.14 -17.49 -23.97
N PRO A 92 -4.01 -18.14 -24.76
CA PRO A 92 -3.64 -18.97 -25.91
C PRO A 92 -3.07 -18.16 -27.08
N GLN A 93 -3.30 -16.84 -27.11
CA GLN A 93 -2.71 -15.93 -28.10
C GLN A 93 -1.18 -15.92 -28.07
N LEU A 94 -0.58 -16.28 -26.93
CA LEU A 94 0.86 -16.49 -26.82
C LEU A 94 1.33 -17.69 -27.65
N SER A 95 0.47 -18.72 -27.85
CA SER A 95 0.75 -19.90 -28.67
C SER A 95 0.72 -19.61 -30.18
N LEU A 96 -0.19 -18.75 -30.64
CA LEU A 96 -0.34 -18.41 -32.07
C LEU A 96 0.89 -17.66 -32.61
N LEU A 97 1.58 -16.90 -31.76
CA LEU A 97 2.72 -16.08 -32.15
C LEU A 97 4.06 -16.83 -32.09
N ARG A 98 4.14 -17.91 -31.28
CA ARG A 98 5.26 -18.88 -31.29
C ARG A 98 5.38 -19.59 -32.64
N GLN A 99 4.26 -19.89 -33.30
CA GLN A 99 4.25 -20.52 -34.62
C GLN A 99 4.93 -19.67 -35.70
N ASN A 100 5.08 -18.35 -35.47
CA ASN A 100 5.78 -17.42 -36.37
C ASN A 100 7.28 -17.26 -36.05
N GLY A 101 7.86 -18.09 -35.18
CA GLY A 101 9.30 -18.12 -34.90
C GLY A 101 9.82 -17.03 -33.94
N ILE A 102 8.92 -16.35 -33.23
CA ILE A 102 9.28 -15.32 -32.23
C ILE A 102 9.44 -15.98 -30.86
N ALA A 103 10.55 -15.70 -30.16
CA ALA A 103 10.81 -16.22 -28.81
C ALA A 103 9.76 -15.73 -27.79
N VAL A 104 9.35 -16.63 -26.88
CA VAL A 104 8.24 -16.42 -25.93
C VAL A 104 8.49 -15.24 -24.98
N ASP A 105 9.75 -15.02 -24.59
CA ASP A 105 10.17 -13.90 -23.74
C ASP A 105 9.97 -12.52 -24.42
N ASN A 106 10.23 -12.41 -25.71
CA ASN A 106 9.98 -11.21 -26.51
C ASN A 106 8.48 -10.93 -26.75
N LEU A 107 7.65 -11.97 -26.68
CA LEU A 107 6.20 -11.90 -26.91
C LEU A 107 5.42 -11.56 -25.65
N ILE A 108 5.83 -12.14 -24.52
CA ILE A 108 5.31 -11.80 -23.19
C ILE A 108 5.45 -10.29 -22.99
N LEU A 109 6.59 -9.69 -23.30
CA LEU A 109 6.82 -8.23 -23.22
C LEU A 109 5.77 -7.33 -23.90
N GLN A 110 5.03 -7.82 -24.90
CA GLN A 110 4.01 -7.04 -25.61
C GLN A 110 2.63 -7.07 -24.95
N GLN A 111 2.37 -8.03 -24.05
CA GLN A 111 1.10 -8.16 -23.36
C GLN A 111 1.15 -7.50 -21.98
N PRO A 112 0.08 -6.83 -21.52
CA PRO A 112 0.08 -6.21 -20.19
C PRO A 112 0.35 -7.20 -19.05
N VAL A 113 -0.06 -8.46 -19.23
CA VAL A 113 0.14 -9.55 -18.26
C VAL A 113 1.61 -9.81 -17.92
N ALA A 114 2.53 -9.51 -18.84
CA ALA A 114 3.97 -9.68 -18.62
C ALA A 114 4.60 -8.68 -17.67
N LYS A 115 3.94 -7.54 -17.50
CA LYS A 115 4.35 -6.51 -16.55
C LYS A 115 3.83 -6.82 -15.14
N LEU A 116 3.06 -7.90 -14.98
CA LEU A 116 2.46 -8.28 -13.73
C LEU A 116 3.33 -9.31 -12.99
N PRO A 117 3.45 -9.20 -11.66
CA PRO A 117 3.96 -10.28 -10.83
C PRO A 117 3.08 -11.52 -10.93
N TRP A 118 3.68 -12.71 -10.78
CA TRP A 118 2.97 -14.00 -10.87
C TRP A 118 1.70 -14.07 -9.99
N GLY A 119 1.75 -13.53 -8.78
CA GLY A 119 0.60 -13.55 -7.87
C GLY A 119 -0.63 -12.79 -8.39
N HIS A 120 -0.46 -11.77 -9.22
CA HIS A 120 -1.58 -11.08 -9.88
C HIS A 120 -2.21 -11.94 -10.97
N ILE A 121 -1.38 -12.70 -11.70
CA ILE A 121 -1.85 -13.64 -12.74
C ILE A 121 -2.68 -14.77 -12.10
N CYS A 122 -2.27 -15.28 -10.94
CA CYS A 122 -3.07 -16.24 -10.17
C CYS A 122 -4.45 -15.68 -9.81
N ILE A 123 -4.53 -14.41 -9.36
CA ILE A 123 -5.81 -13.75 -9.03
C ILE A 123 -6.71 -13.66 -10.27
N LEU A 124 -6.15 -13.21 -11.40
CA LEU A 124 -6.87 -13.11 -12.67
C LEU A 124 -7.41 -14.48 -13.13
N ASN A 125 -6.63 -15.55 -12.94
CA ASN A 125 -7.03 -16.92 -13.24
C ASN A 125 -8.17 -17.43 -12.35
N ASP A 126 -8.12 -17.12 -11.05
CA ASP A 126 -9.10 -17.64 -10.08
C ASP A 126 -10.43 -16.90 -10.14
N ARG A 127 -10.39 -15.57 -10.35
CA ARG A 127 -11.58 -14.72 -10.22
C ARG A 127 -12.32 -14.49 -11.54
N ILE A 128 -11.64 -14.58 -12.69
CA ILE A 128 -12.19 -14.10 -13.97
C ILE A 128 -12.25 -15.21 -15.02
N LYS A 129 -13.46 -15.47 -15.51
CA LYS A 129 -13.71 -16.47 -16.56
C LYS A 129 -13.65 -15.89 -17.98
N SER A 130 -14.09 -14.65 -18.18
CA SER A 130 -14.09 -14.00 -19.49
C SER A 130 -12.69 -13.52 -19.88
N ASP A 131 -12.25 -13.84 -21.10
CA ASP A 131 -10.96 -13.40 -21.63
C ASP A 131 -10.89 -11.88 -21.79
N GLU A 132 -11.99 -11.24 -22.19
CA GLU A 132 -12.09 -9.79 -22.36
C GLU A 132 -11.90 -9.07 -21.02
N GLU A 133 -12.64 -9.50 -19.99
CA GLU A 133 -12.55 -8.95 -18.65
C GLU A 133 -11.15 -9.19 -18.06
N ARG A 134 -10.57 -10.38 -18.27
CA ARG A 134 -9.24 -10.72 -17.78
C ARG A 134 -8.17 -9.82 -18.39
N ASN A 135 -8.21 -9.61 -19.70
CA ASN A 135 -7.28 -8.74 -20.41
C ASN A 135 -7.46 -7.28 -20.00
N PHE A 136 -8.70 -6.84 -19.77
CA PHE A 136 -8.99 -5.51 -19.24
C PHE A 136 -8.32 -5.28 -17.87
N TYR A 137 -8.53 -6.18 -16.90
CA TYR A 137 -7.92 -6.03 -15.58
C TYR A 137 -6.40 -6.18 -15.62
N ALA A 138 -5.86 -7.04 -16.49
CA ALA A 138 -4.41 -7.14 -16.69
C ALA A 138 -3.82 -5.81 -17.21
N ALA A 139 -4.48 -5.20 -18.20
CA ALA A 139 -4.10 -3.90 -18.75
C ALA A 139 -4.16 -2.80 -17.69
N LYS A 140 -5.28 -2.71 -16.96
CA LYS A 140 -5.46 -1.69 -15.93
C LYS A 140 -4.52 -1.87 -14.75
N THR A 141 -4.21 -3.11 -14.35
CA THR A 141 -3.21 -3.40 -13.31
C THR A 141 -1.83 -2.90 -13.72
N ALA A 142 -1.40 -3.20 -14.94
CA ALA A 142 -0.11 -2.76 -15.46
C ALA A 142 -0.05 -1.24 -15.67
N GLU A 143 -1.16 -0.62 -16.09
CA GLU A 143 -1.26 0.82 -16.27
C GLU A 143 -1.17 1.56 -14.93
N ASN A 144 -1.94 1.10 -13.93
CA ASN A 144 -2.12 1.77 -12.64
C ASN A 144 -1.15 1.28 -11.55
N ASN A 145 -0.29 0.30 -11.86
CA ASN A 145 0.59 -0.37 -10.90
C ASN A 145 -0.16 -0.91 -9.66
N TRP A 146 -1.33 -1.51 -9.88
CA TRP A 146 -2.14 -2.00 -8.76
C TRP A 146 -1.43 -3.10 -7.99
N SER A 147 -1.50 -3.01 -6.66
CA SER A 147 -1.14 -4.14 -5.80
C SER A 147 -2.17 -5.27 -5.98
N ARG A 148 -1.84 -6.48 -5.49
CA ARG A 148 -2.77 -7.62 -5.55
C ARG A 148 -4.10 -7.33 -4.88
N ASN A 149 -4.07 -6.62 -3.74
CA ASN A 149 -5.28 -6.24 -3.00
C ASN A 149 -6.11 -5.22 -3.77
N VAL A 150 -5.46 -4.23 -4.41
CA VAL A 150 -6.17 -3.25 -5.23
C VAL A 150 -6.80 -3.93 -6.45
N LEU A 151 -6.08 -4.83 -7.12
CA LEU A 151 -6.64 -5.63 -8.21
C LEU A 151 -7.87 -6.43 -7.76
N LEU A 152 -7.78 -7.17 -6.64
CA LEU A 152 -8.91 -7.91 -6.08
C LEU A 152 -10.10 -7.00 -5.80
N ASN A 153 -9.88 -5.87 -5.12
CA ASN A 153 -10.94 -4.91 -4.84
C ASN A 153 -11.56 -4.36 -6.12
N GLN A 154 -10.76 -4.05 -7.15
CA GLN A 154 -11.29 -3.54 -8.42
C GLN A 154 -12.14 -4.60 -9.15
N ILE A 155 -11.74 -5.87 -9.11
CA ILE A 155 -12.52 -7.01 -9.62
C ILE A 155 -13.83 -7.16 -8.84
N ASP A 156 -13.75 -7.26 -7.52
CA ASP A 156 -14.91 -7.44 -6.64
C ASP A 156 -15.88 -6.24 -6.74
N SER A 157 -15.33 -5.04 -7.02
CA SER A 157 -16.11 -3.82 -7.27
C SER A 157 -16.79 -3.78 -8.64
N GLY A 158 -16.42 -4.66 -9.58
CA GLY A 158 -16.96 -4.70 -10.94
C GLY A 158 -16.52 -3.52 -11.83
N LEU A 159 -15.27 -3.05 -11.71
CA LEU A 159 -14.76 -1.90 -12.48
C LEU A 159 -14.98 -2.03 -13.99
N PHE A 160 -14.76 -3.23 -14.56
CA PHE A 160 -14.94 -3.50 -15.99
C PHE A 160 -16.31 -3.06 -16.52
N ILE A 161 -17.35 -3.17 -15.69
CA ILE A 161 -18.72 -2.83 -16.06
C ILE A 161 -18.99 -1.33 -15.88
N ARG A 162 -18.28 -0.63 -14.98
CA ARG A 162 -18.56 0.77 -14.59
C ARG A 162 -17.76 1.81 -15.38
N GLN A 163 -16.61 1.43 -15.93
CA GLN A 163 -15.76 2.35 -16.68
C GLN A 163 -16.43 2.81 -17.98
N GLY A 164 -16.33 4.11 -18.31
CA GLY A 164 -16.85 4.64 -19.58
C GLY A 164 -18.35 4.93 -19.60
N LYS A 165 -19.08 4.69 -18.52
CA LYS A 165 -20.55 4.85 -18.44
C LYS A 165 -21.02 6.22 -17.96
N LEU A 166 -20.10 7.08 -17.55
CA LEU A 166 -20.40 8.42 -17.04
C LEU A 166 -21.27 9.21 -18.03
N LEU A 167 -22.37 9.80 -17.55
CA LEU A 167 -23.13 10.76 -18.34
C LEU A 167 -22.37 12.09 -18.43
N ASN A 168 -22.12 12.58 -19.63
CA ASN A 168 -21.25 13.74 -19.86
C ASN A 168 -21.59 14.49 -21.16
N ASN A 169 -21.02 15.70 -21.31
CA ASN A 169 -21.10 16.49 -22.54
C ASN A 169 -19.75 16.55 -23.32
N PHE A 170 -18.80 15.66 -23.02
CA PHE A 170 -17.40 15.77 -23.47
C PHE A 170 -17.23 15.76 -25.00
N THR A 171 -18.12 15.11 -25.74
CA THR A 171 -18.08 15.08 -27.22
C THR A 171 -18.18 16.46 -27.85
N HIS A 172 -18.86 17.40 -27.19
CA HIS A 172 -19.13 18.73 -27.72
C HIS A 172 -18.29 19.81 -27.04
N THR A 173 -17.72 19.50 -25.87
CA THR A 173 -17.01 20.48 -25.03
C THR A 173 -15.50 20.24 -24.96
N LEU A 174 -15.01 19.07 -25.38
CA LEU A 174 -13.57 18.76 -25.43
C LEU A 174 -13.12 18.40 -26.86
N PRO A 175 -11.84 18.63 -27.20
CA PRO A 175 -11.22 18.07 -28.40
C PRO A 175 -11.40 16.54 -28.45
N LEU A 176 -11.62 15.98 -29.65
CA LEU A 176 -12.00 14.57 -29.84
C LEU A 176 -11.14 13.58 -29.02
N LEU A 177 -9.81 13.66 -29.15
CA LEU A 177 -8.88 12.78 -28.44
C LEU A 177 -8.94 12.94 -26.91
N GLN A 178 -9.15 14.17 -26.43
CA GLN A 178 -9.28 14.45 -25.00
C GLN A 178 -10.64 13.97 -24.47
N GLY A 179 -11.71 14.15 -25.25
CA GLY A 179 -13.05 13.72 -24.90
C GLY A 179 -13.16 12.21 -24.78
N ASP A 180 -12.55 11.46 -25.69
CA ASP A 180 -12.52 10.00 -25.64
C ASP A 180 -11.71 9.51 -24.42
N LEU A 181 -10.54 10.10 -24.17
CA LEU A 181 -9.75 9.79 -22.97
C LEU A 181 -10.50 10.12 -21.68
N ALA A 182 -11.21 11.25 -21.61
CA ALA A 182 -11.99 11.65 -20.44
C ALA A 182 -13.13 10.64 -20.16
N LYS A 183 -13.87 10.22 -21.20
CA LYS A 183 -14.92 9.19 -21.04
C LYS A 183 -14.34 7.89 -20.47
N GLU A 184 -13.21 7.44 -20.99
CA GLU A 184 -12.57 6.21 -20.53
C GLU A 184 -12.06 6.33 -19.09
N LEU A 185 -11.61 7.50 -18.65
CA LEU A 185 -11.04 7.67 -17.32
C LEU A 185 -12.08 7.63 -16.21
N PHE A 186 -13.24 8.25 -16.41
CA PHE A 186 -14.24 8.38 -15.36
C PHE A 186 -15.18 7.16 -15.26
N LYS A 187 -15.67 6.94 -14.05
CA LYS A 187 -16.48 5.78 -13.65
C LYS A 187 -17.90 6.21 -13.30
N ASP A 188 -18.83 5.27 -13.41
CA ASP A 188 -20.20 5.46 -12.93
C ASP A 188 -20.85 4.12 -12.54
N PRO A 189 -21.28 3.93 -11.28
CA PRO A 189 -21.04 4.79 -10.12
C PRO A 189 -19.59 4.71 -9.61
N TYR A 190 -19.14 5.67 -8.79
CA TYR A 190 -17.95 5.54 -7.94
C TYR A 190 -18.26 4.74 -6.68
N LYS A 191 -17.34 3.91 -6.20
CA LYS A 191 -17.54 3.11 -4.99
C LYS A 191 -16.75 3.67 -3.82
N PHE A 192 -17.45 4.08 -2.77
CA PHE A 192 -16.91 4.67 -1.55
C PHE A 192 -17.14 3.78 -0.32
N ASP A 193 -17.31 2.48 -0.55
CA ASP A 193 -17.54 1.39 0.42
C ASP A 193 -16.52 1.31 1.57
N PHE A 194 -15.42 2.07 1.49
CA PHE A 194 -14.40 2.19 2.52
C PHE A 194 -14.71 3.24 3.59
N PHE A 195 -15.84 3.95 3.49
CA PHE A 195 -16.29 4.93 4.46
C PHE A 195 -17.59 4.49 5.13
N HIS A 196 -17.58 4.44 6.47
CA HIS A 196 -18.78 4.24 7.28
C HIS A 196 -19.51 5.58 7.42
N LEU A 197 -20.20 6.00 6.37
CA LEU A 197 -21.05 7.18 6.40
C LEU A 197 -22.49 6.74 6.66
N SER A 198 -23.14 7.36 7.64
CA SER A 198 -24.57 7.14 7.87
C SER A 198 -25.39 7.71 6.71
N GLU A 199 -26.62 7.22 6.52
CA GLU A 199 -27.53 7.75 5.50
C GLU A 199 -27.86 9.24 5.66
N GLU A 200 -27.68 9.78 6.86
CA GLU A 200 -27.91 11.19 7.23
C GLU A 200 -26.65 12.08 7.05
N ALA A 201 -25.56 11.52 6.53
CA ALA A 201 -24.31 12.25 6.32
C ALA A 201 -24.53 13.50 5.45
N LYS A 202 -24.00 14.64 5.90
CA LYS A 202 -23.99 15.89 5.13
C LYS A 202 -22.87 15.85 4.10
N GLU A 203 -22.93 16.74 3.11
CA GLU A 203 -21.88 16.89 2.08
C GLU A 203 -20.49 17.06 2.70
N ARG A 204 -20.40 17.81 3.80
CA ARG A 204 -19.16 18.00 4.56
C ARG A 204 -18.63 16.71 5.19
N ASP A 205 -19.51 15.80 5.61
CA ASP A 205 -19.11 14.53 6.21
C ASP A 205 -18.56 13.59 5.13
N LEU A 206 -19.19 13.57 3.95
CA LEU A 206 -18.69 12.86 2.77
C LEU A 206 -17.33 13.42 2.32
N GLU A 207 -17.19 14.74 2.21
CA GLU A 207 -15.92 15.40 1.89
C GLU A 207 -14.82 15.01 2.89
N ASN A 208 -15.11 15.11 4.20
CA ASN A 208 -14.17 14.77 5.26
C ASN A 208 -13.75 13.30 5.20
N ALA A 209 -14.69 12.39 4.94
CA ALA A 209 -14.40 10.97 4.78
C ALA A 209 -13.45 10.74 3.60
N LEU A 210 -13.80 11.25 2.41
CA LEU A 210 -12.97 11.14 1.20
C LEU A 210 -11.53 11.64 1.42
N ILE A 211 -11.36 12.73 2.17
CA ILE A 211 -10.04 13.29 2.49
C ILE A 211 -9.31 12.49 3.58
N ALA A 212 -10.01 12.01 4.61
CA ALA A 212 -9.41 11.21 5.68
C ALA A 212 -8.68 9.97 5.14
N ASP A 213 -9.20 9.39 4.05
CA ASP A 213 -8.53 8.35 3.28
C ASP A 213 -8.38 8.72 1.80
N ILE A 214 -7.65 9.83 1.56
CA ILE A 214 -7.34 10.33 0.21
C ILE A 214 -6.63 9.28 -0.65
N GLN A 215 -5.91 8.33 -0.04
CA GLN A 215 -5.25 7.24 -0.75
C GLN A 215 -6.26 6.29 -1.38
N LYS A 216 -7.23 5.77 -0.62
CA LYS A 216 -8.30 4.93 -1.18
C LYS A 216 -9.15 5.70 -2.17
N PHE A 217 -9.40 7.00 -1.93
CA PHE A 217 -10.12 7.82 -2.89
C PHE A 217 -9.35 7.98 -4.22
N LEU A 218 -8.04 8.27 -4.18
CA LEU A 218 -7.19 8.32 -5.37
C LEU A 218 -7.11 6.98 -6.09
N LEU A 219 -7.10 5.85 -5.37
CA LEU A 219 -7.16 4.52 -5.97
C LEU A 219 -8.49 4.29 -6.71
N GLU A 220 -9.60 4.79 -6.18
CA GLU A 220 -10.89 4.72 -6.86
C GLU A 220 -11.04 5.74 -8.00
N LEU A 221 -10.34 6.88 -7.98
CA LEU A 221 -10.27 7.78 -9.15
C LEU A 221 -9.39 7.18 -10.27
N GLY A 222 -8.26 6.57 -9.91
CA GLY A 222 -7.31 5.95 -10.83
C GLY A 222 -6.02 6.75 -11.03
N LYS A 223 -5.11 6.24 -11.88
CA LYS A 223 -3.80 6.86 -12.11
C LYS A 223 -3.92 8.15 -12.91
N GLY A 224 -3.25 9.19 -12.41
CA GLY A 224 -3.05 10.45 -13.11
C GLY A 224 -3.63 11.63 -12.36
N PHE A 225 -4.52 11.38 -11.40
CA PHE A 225 -5.05 12.38 -10.48
C PHE A 225 -3.99 12.80 -9.46
N ALA A 226 -3.77 14.10 -9.35
CA ALA A 226 -2.98 14.75 -8.33
C ALA A 226 -3.90 15.64 -7.51
N PHE A 227 -3.92 15.46 -6.20
CA PHE A 227 -4.72 16.29 -5.30
C PHE A 227 -4.13 17.69 -5.21
N VAL A 228 -4.94 18.71 -5.47
CA VAL A 228 -4.52 20.13 -5.42
C VAL A 228 -5.04 20.77 -4.13
N GLY A 229 -6.31 20.56 -3.79
CA GLY A 229 -6.89 21.12 -2.57
C GLY A 229 -8.33 20.69 -2.31
N ARG A 230 -8.79 20.98 -1.09
CA ARG A 230 -10.18 20.84 -0.64
C ARG A 230 -10.72 22.21 -0.23
N GLN A 231 -12.03 22.41 -0.30
CA GLN A 231 -12.68 23.69 0.02
C GLN A 231 -11.93 24.84 -0.66
N PHE A 232 -11.59 24.64 -1.93
CA PHE A 232 -10.71 25.54 -2.65
C PHE A 232 -11.42 26.88 -2.83
N LYS A 233 -10.85 27.92 -2.20
CA LYS A 233 -11.43 29.25 -2.18
C LYS A 233 -11.24 29.91 -3.55
N ILE A 234 -12.34 30.42 -4.09
CA ILE A 234 -12.39 31.23 -5.29
C ILE A 234 -12.88 32.61 -4.91
N ASP A 235 -12.03 33.60 -5.08
CA ASP A 235 -12.35 35.01 -4.88
C ASP A 235 -12.76 35.63 -6.23
N LYS A 236 -14.05 35.98 -6.41
CA LYS A 236 -14.52 36.64 -7.63
C LYS A 236 -15.46 37.80 -7.30
N GLY A 237 -14.96 39.02 -7.51
CA GLY A 237 -15.70 40.24 -7.15
C GLY A 237 -15.81 40.37 -5.63
N ASP A 238 -17.04 40.59 -5.13
CA ASP A 238 -17.34 40.76 -3.71
C ASP A 238 -17.80 39.46 -3.01
N SER A 239 -17.78 38.32 -3.71
CA SER A 239 -18.28 37.03 -3.22
C SER A 239 -17.18 35.98 -3.14
N GLU A 240 -17.19 35.21 -2.05
CA GLU A 240 -16.33 34.05 -1.87
C GLU A 240 -17.09 32.76 -2.22
N TYR A 241 -16.47 31.92 -3.05
CA TYR A 241 -17.01 30.60 -3.40
C TYR A 241 -16.03 29.51 -3.00
N PHE A 242 -16.54 28.33 -2.68
CA PHE A 242 -15.73 27.18 -2.25
C PHE A 242 -16.04 25.97 -3.12
N LEU A 243 -15.02 25.44 -3.79
CA LEU A 243 -15.08 24.14 -4.47
C LEU A 243 -14.85 23.02 -3.47
N ASP A 244 -15.62 21.94 -3.51
CA ASP A 244 -15.44 20.83 -2.58
C ASP A 244 -14.03 20.22 -2.72
N LEU A 245 -13.66 19.77 -3.93
CA LEU A 245 -12.33 19.20 -4.19
C LEU A 245 -11.78 19.62 -5.56
N LEU A 246 -10.49 19.92 -5.60
CA LEU A 246 -9.74 20.26 -6.80
C LEU A 246 -8.59 19.28 -7.01
N PHE A 247 -8.51 18.74 -8.22
CA PHE A 247 -7.44 17.86 -8.68
C PHE A 247 -6.82 18.38 -9.97
N TYR A 248 -5.63 17.90 -10.31
CA TYR A 248 -5.01 18.04 -11.62
C TYR A 248 -4.81 16.65 -12.23
N HIS A 249 -5.14 16.48 -13.51
CA HIS A 249 -4.95 15.21 -14.20
C HIS A 249 -3.74 15.25 -15.13
N THR A 250 -2.66 14.57 -14.73
CA THR A 250 -1.34 14.61 -15.38
C THR A 250 -1.29 14.11 -16.82
N LYS A 251 -2.21 13.24 -17.28
CA LYS A 251 -2.28 12.82 -18.69
C LYS A 251 -3.19 13.67 -19.58
N LEU A 252 -4.28 14.19 -19.01
CA LEU A 252 -5.21 15.07 -19.71
C LEU A 252 -4.66 16.50 -19.74
N HIS A 253 -3.69 16.81 -18.88
CA HIS A 253 -3.13 18.14 -18.68
C HIS A 253 -4.22 19.18 -18.41
N CYS A 254 -5.13 18.89 -17.47
CA CYS A 254 -6.18 19.82 -17.08
C CYS A 254 -6.57 19.65 -15.61
N TYR A 255 -7.22 20.68 -15.05
CA TYR A 255 -7.81 20.61 -13.72
C TYR A 255 -9.13 19.82 -13.75
N ILE A 256 -9.37 19.07 -12.68
CA ILE A 256 -10.59 18.32 -12.43
C ILE A 256 -11.25 18.90 -11.17
N VAL A 257 -12.43 19.48 -11.35
CA VAL A 257 -13.25 20.00 -10.25
C VAL A 257 -14.25 18.91 -9.87
N LEU A 258 -14.23 18.46 -8.61
CA LEU A 258 -15.22 17.51 -8.09
C LEU A 258 -16.17 18.22 -7.13
N GLU A 259 -17.47 18.16 -7.42
CA GLU A 259 -18.54 18.65 -6.55
C GLU A 259 -19.28 17.44 -5.96
N LEU A 260 -19.44 17.40 -4.64
CA LEU A 260 -20.05 16.31 -3.89
C LEU A 260 -21.48 16.68 -3.49
N LYS A 261 -22.42 15.74 -3.66
CA LYS A 261 -23.83 15.93 -3.32
C LYS A 261 -24.40 14.69 -2.67
N THR A 262 -24.92 14.81 -1.44
CA THR A 262 -25.46 13.65 -0.70
C THR A 262 -26.89 13.26 -1.10
N GLY A 263 -27.53 14.07 -1.94
CA GLY A 263 -28.85 13.82 -2.50
C GLY A 263 -28.85 13.53 -4.00
N GLU A 264 -30.06 13.52 -4.57
CA GLU A 264 -30.26 13.40 -6.01
C GLU A 264 -29.66 14.61 -6.75
N PHE A 265 -29.14 14.37 -7.95
CA PHE A 265 -28.71 15.44 -8.87
C PHE A 265 -29.84 16.46 -9.14
N LYS A 266 -29.48 17.74 -9.08
CA LYS A 266 -30.35 18.86 -9.47
C LYS A 266 -29.71 19.71 -10.56
N PRO A 267 -30.49 20.26 -11.51
CA PRO A 267 -29.95 21.09 -12.60
C PRO A 267 -29.09 22.27 -12.14
N GLU A 268 -29.39 22.86 -10.98
CA GLU A 268 -28.64 23.98 -10.39
C GLU A 268 -27.16 23.64 -10.13
N TYR A 269 -26.84 22.36 -9.86
CA TYR A 269 -25.46 21.91 -9.63
C TYR A 269 -24.61 22.05 -10.89
N ALA A 270 -25.18 21.82 -12.07
CA ALA A 270 -24.48 22.01 -13.35
C ALA A 270 -24.20 23.50 -13.62
N GLY A 271 -25.13 24.38 -13.25
CA GLY A 271 -24.91 25.84 -13.33
C GLY A 271 -23.75 26.31 -12.44
N LYS A 272 -23.70 25.82 -11.20
CA LYS A 272 -22.61 26.05 -10.25
C LYS A 272 -21.27 25.53 -10.79
N MET A 273 -21.25 24.31 -11.32
CA MET A 273 -20.07 23.71 -11.94
C MET A 273 -19.57 24.50 -13.16
N ASN A 274 -20.48 24.98 -14.02
CA ASN A 274 -20.13 25.79 -15.18
C ASN A 274 -19.40 27.09 -14.78
N PHE A 275 -19.86 27.73 -13.71
CA PHE A 275 -19.18 28.89 -13.13
C PHE A 275 -17.78 28.51 -12.62
N TYR A 276 -17.67 27.43 -11.85
CA TYR A 276 -16.40 26.95 -11.30
C TYR A 276 -15.33 26.67 -12.34
N LEU A 277 -15.69 25.93 -13.40
CA LEU A 277 -14.76 25.66 -14.49
C LEU A 277 -14.31 26.93 -15.20
N SER A 278 -15.20 27.93 -15.30
CA SER A 278 -14.84 29.22 -15.90
C SER A 278 -13.81 29.97 -15.08
N VAL A 279 -13.90 29.94 -13.75
CA VAL A 279 -12.92 30.62 -12.89
C VAL A 279 -11.60 29.87 -12.82
N ILE A 280 -11.63 28.54 -12.71
CA ILE A 280 -10.41 27.72 -12.69
C ILE A 280 -9.64 27.85 -14.02
N ASP A 281 -10.33 27.81 -15.16
CA ASP A 281 -9.70 28.03 -16.47
C ASP A 281 -9.06 29.43 -16.61
N GLU A 282 -9.56 30.42 -15.87
CA GLU A 282 -9.10 31.81 -15.93
C GLU A 282 -7.90 32.08 -15.00
N HIS A 283 -7.86 31.44 -13.82
CA HIS A 283 -6.91 31.81 -12.76
C HIS A 283 -5.84 30.75 -12.48
N GLU A 284 -6.19 29.46 -12.54
CA GLU A 284 -5.27 28.37 -12.17
C GLU A 284 -4.59 27.73 -13.39
N LYS A 285 -5.22 27.87 -14.56
CA LYS A 285 -4.77 27.21 -15.79
C LYS A 285 -3.47 27.81 -16.31
N ALA A 286 -2.44 26.98 -16.48
CA ALA A 286 -1.18 27.40 -17.06
C ALA A 286 -1.22 27.39 -18.60
N SER A 287 -0.25 28.08 -19.22
CA SER A 287 -0.05 28.03 -20.67
C SER A 287 0.37 26.61 -21.08
N GLY A 288 -0.55 25.89 -21.74
CA GLY A 288 -0.36 24.49 -22.15
C GLY A 288 -1.40 23.52 -21.58
N ASP A 289 -2.15 23.93 -20.55
CA ASP A 289 -3.22 23.10 -20.00
C ASP A 289 -4.48 23.13 -20.89
N ASN A 290 -5.08 21.94 -21.03
CA ASN A 290 -6.35 21.73 -21.70
C ASN A 290 -7.54 22.24 -20.85
N PRO A 291 -8.74 22.40 -21.44
CA PRO A 291 -9.93 22.82 -20.69
C PRO A 291 -10.20 21.95 -19.46
N SER A 292 -10.51 22.60 -18.34
CA SER A 292 -10.83 21.92 -17.08
C SER A 292 -12.12 21.12 -17.20
N ILE A 293 -12.22 20.04 -16.42
CA ILE A 293 -13.37 19.12 -16.43
C ILE A 293 -14.04 19.09 -15.07
N GLY A 294 -15.36 19.24 -15.05
CA GLY A 294 -16.18 19.13 -13.84
C GLY A 294 -16.81 17.76 -13.70
N ILE A 295 -16.75 17.16 -12.51
CA ILE A 295 -17.50 15.95 -12.20
C ILE A 295 -18.38 16.21 -10.99
N ILE A 296 -19.68 15.98 -11.14
CA ILE A 296 -20.66 16.08 -10.06
C ILE A 296 -20.92 14.66 -9.58
N LEU A 297 -20.60 14.39 -8.32
CA LEU A 297 -20.82 13.11 -7.66
C LEU A 297 -22.05 13.20 -6.76
N CYS A 298 -23.11 12.46 -7.10
CA CYS A 298 -24.39 12.48 -6.39
C CYS A 298 -24.81 11.10 -5.90
N LYS A 299 -25.68 11.01 -4.88
CA LYS A 299 -26.21 9.71 -4.39
C LYS A 299 -27.07 9.02 -5.46
N SER A 300 -27.76 9.79 -6.28
CA SER A 300 -28.58 9.29 -7.40
C SER A 300 -28.78 10.36 -8.47
N LYS A 301 -29.18 9.97 -9.69
CA LYS A 301 -29.59 10.91 -10.74
C LYS A 301 -30.74 10.40 -11.60
N ASN A 302 -31.68 11.28 -11.93
CA ASN A 302 -32.58 11.03 -13.06
C ASN A 302 -31.85 11.24 -14.38
N LYS A 303 -31.69 10.17 -15.16
CA LYS A 303 -30.95 10.19 -16.43
C LYS A 303 -31.48 11.22 -17.43
N ILE A 304 -32.80 11.36 -17.56
CA ILE A 304 -33.42 12.30 -18.50
C ILE A 304 -33.11 13.73 -18.07
N THR A 305 -33.37 14.07 -16.80
CA THR A 305 -33.09 15.42 -16.27
C THR A 305 -31.61 15.78 -16.41
N ALA A 306 -30.71 14.84 -16.11
CA ALA A 306 -29.28 15.01 -16.25
C ALA A 306 -28.86 15.23 -17.73
N GLU A 307 -29.39 14.44 -18.67
CA GLU A 307 -29.14 14.59 -20.11
C GLU A 307 -29.59 15.95 -20.65
N TYR A 308 -30.81 16.37 -20.29
CA TYR A 308 -31.35 17.67 -20.68
C TYR A 308 -30.51 18.82 -20.11
N THR A 309 -30.07 18.70 -18.86
CA THR A 309 -29.23 19.74 -18.23
C THR A 309 -27.88 19.86 -18.91
N LEU A 310 -27.23 18.74 -19.23
CA LEU A 310 -25.88 18.73 -19.80
C LEU A 310 -25.83 19.19 -21.27
N ARG A 311 -26.93 19.04 -22.02
CA ARG A 311 -26.99 19.35 -23.46
C ARG A 311 -26.60 20.79 -23.79
N ASP A 312 -27.06 21.75 -22.97
CA ASP A 312 -26.86 23.19 -23.22
C ASP A 312 -25.70 23.78 -22.39
N MET A 313 -24.92 22.92 -21.72
CA MET A 313 -23.74 23.33 -20.95
C MET A 313 -22.50 23.37 -21.84
N ASN A 314 -21.83 24.51 -21.87
CA ASN A 314 -20.69 24.76 -22.75
C ASN A 314 -19.34 24.36 -22.13
N LYS A 315 -19.26 24.24 -20.79
CA LYS A 315 -18.05 23.76 -20.11
C LYS A 315 -18.04 22.23 -20.00
N PRO A 316 -16.86 21.58 -20.05
CA PRO A 316 -16.75 20.12 -19.95
C PRO A 316 -17.18 19.63 -18.58
N MET A 317 -18.26 18.86 -18.52
CA MET A 317 -18.70 18.26 -17.26
C MET A 317 -19.42 16.92 -17.42
N GLY A 318 -19.40 16.14 -16.35
CA GLY A 318 -20.16 14.90 -16.25
C GLY A 318 -20.74 14.66 -14.86
N ILE A 319 -21.70 13.75 -14.80
CA ILE A 319 -22.48 13.44 -13.60
C ILE A 319 -22.36 11.94 -13.32
N ALA A 320 -21.79 11.60 -12.16
CA ALA A 320 -21.62 10.23 -11.71
C ALA A 320 -22.43 9.99 -10.43
N GLU A 321 -22.97 8.78 -10.30
CA GLU A 321 -23.47 8.34 -9.01
C GLU A 321 -22.32 7.85 -8.13
N TYR A 322 -22.53 7.78 -6.81
CA TYR A 322 -21.64 7.04 -5.93
C TYR A 322 -22.42 6.11 -4.99
N ASN A 323 -21.77 5.02 -4.62
CA ASN A 323 -22.33 4.04 -3.68
C ASN A 323 -21.56 4.09 -2.35
N LEU A 324 -22.32 4.10 -1.27
CA LEU A 324 -21.88 3.83 0.10
C LEU A 324 -22.56 2.53 0.51
N THR A 325 -21.82 1.49 0.88
CA THR A 325 -22.46 0.28 1.40
C THR A 325 -22.73 0.43 2.90
N ASP A 326 -23.97 0.15 3.31
CA ASP A 326 -24.30 -0.17 4.70
C ASP A 326 -23.78 -1.58 5.01
N ALA A 327 -22.56 -1.65 5.53
CA ALA A 327 -21.92 -2.93 5.82
C ALA A 327 -22.48 -3.59 7.08
N ILE A 328 -23.67 -4.21 7.00
CA ILE A 328 -23.96 -5.45 7.73
C ILE A 328 -24.81 -6.37 6.83
N PRO A 329 -24.27 -7.49 6.33
CA PRO A 329 -25.05 -8.55 5.68
C PRO A 329 -26.28 -8.92 6.52
N THR A 330 -27.44 -9.06 5.90
CA THR A 330 -28.69 -9.43 6.59
C THR A 330 -28.57 -10.74 7.38
N GLU A 331 -27.64 -11.62 7.02
CA GLU A 331 -27.33 -12.84 7.80
C GLU A 331 -26.73 -12.53 9.18
N ILE A 332 -25.95 -11.45 9.35
CA ILE A 332 -25.29 -11.08 10.62
C ILE A 332 -26.25 -10.32 11.55
N LYS A 333 -27.25 -9.63 11.00
CA LYS A 333 -28.29 -8.92 11.78
C LYS A 333 -29.13 -9.87 12.66
N ALA A 334 -29.21 -11.15 12.27
CA ALA A 334 -29.93 -12.18 13.02
C ALA A 334 -29.11 -12.79 14.17
N GLU A 335 -27.79 -12.60 14.20
CA GLU A 335 -26.89 -13.13 15.23
C GLU A 335 -26.47 -12.08 16.27
N LEU A 336 -26.84 -10.81 16.08
CA LEU A 336 -26.57 -9.73 17.04
C LEU A 336 -27.66 -9.72 18.13
N PRO A 337 -27.27 -9.63 19.42
CA PRO A 337 -28.23 -9.56 20.52
C PRO A 337 -29.11 -8.31 20.39
N SER A 338 -30.36 -8.41 20.83
CA SER A 338 -31.29 -7.27 20.76
C SER A 338 -30.86 -6.17 21.74
N ILE A 339 -31.30 -4.93 21.49
CA ILE A 339 -31.07 -3.80 22.41
C ILE A 339 -31.59 -4.13 23.82
N GLU A 340 -32.70 -4.86 23.89
CA GLU A 340 -33.32 -5.31 25.14
C GLU A 340 -32.47 -6.37 25.87
N ASP A 341 -31.75 -7.24 25.14
CA ASP A 341 -30.80 -8.19 25.72
C ASP A 341 -29.56 -7.48 26.30
N LEU A 342 -29.10 -6.41 25.64
CA LEU A 342 -27.98 -5.59 26.10
C LEU A 342 -28.37 -4.77 27.34
N GLU A 343 -29.59 -4.21 27.37
CA GLU A 343 -30.11 -3.45 28.50
C GLU A 343 -30.32 -4.33 29.75
N ASN A 344 -30.80 -5.56 29.59
CA ASN A 344 -30.95 -6.53 30.68
C ASN A 344 -29.62 -7.03 31.25
N GLU A 345 -28.57 -7.14 30.43
CA GLU A 345 -27.20 -7.42 30.92
C GLU A 345 -26.61 -6.24 31.69
N LEU A 346 -26.88 -5.01 31.25
CA LEU A 346 -26.46 -3.77 31.92
C LEU A 346 -27.14 -3.60 33.29
N GLU A 347 -28.43 -3.91 33.42
CA GLU A 347 -29.18 -3.78 34.69
C GLU A 347 -28.73 -4.78 35.78
N LYS A 348 -28.22 -5.96 35.40
CA LYS A 348 -27.70 -6.95 36.36
C LYS A 348 -26.43 -6.52 37.08
N SER A 349 -25.75 -5.46 36.63
CA SER A 349 -24.40 -5.13 37.04
C SER A 349 -24.25 -4.12 38.19
N VAL A 350 -25.31 -3.54 38.78
CA VAL A 350 -25.13 -2.47 39.80
C VAL A 350 -26.14 -2.47 40.96
N LYS A 351 -25.69 -2.77 42.20
CA LYS A 351 -26.21 -2.17 43.45
C LYS A 351 -25.08 -1.82 44.45
N LEU A 352 -25.26 -0.63 45.07
CA LEU A 352 -24.70 -0.06 46.33
C LEU A 352 -23.41 0.81 46.32
N ASN A 353 -23.67 2.14 46.29
CA ASN A 353 -23.28 3.21 47.24
C ASN A 353 -21.81 3.43 47.69
N GLN A 354 -21.08 4.25 46.91
CA GLN A 354 -20.36 5.49 47.29
C GLN A 354 -20.04 6.21 45.96
N LYS A 355 -20.20 7.55 45.87
CA LYS A 355 -20.36 8.25 44.57
C LYS A 355 -19.23 7.91 43.57
N PRO A 356 -19.53 7.13 42.51
CA PRO A 356 -18.52 6.38 41.76
C PRO A 356 -18.14 7.02 40.42
N TYR A 357 -18.75 8.17 40.06
CA TYR A 357 -18.60 8.67 38.70
C TYR A 357 -17.20 9.14 38.38
N GLU A 358 -16.37 9.61 39.32
CA GLU A 358 -15.03 10.16 38.99
C GLU A 358 -14.01 9.05 38.76
N LYS A 359 -14.02 8.02 39.60
CA LYS A 359 -13.20 6.81 39.41
C LYS A 359 -13.72 5.98 38.24
N GLN A 360 -15.04 5.98 37.99
CA GLN A 360 -15.62 5.46 36.76
C GLN A 360 -15.35 6.38 35.57
N LEU A 361 -15.19 7.70 35.69
CA LEU A 361 -14.88 8.59 34.57
C LEU A 361 -13.45 8.36 34.13
N ASP A 362 -12.51 8.17 35.08
CA ASP A 362 -11.14 7.81 34.75
C ASP A 362 -11.08 6.39 34.20
N LYS A 363 -11.79 5.43 34.80
CA LYS A 363 -11.85 4.06 34.28
C LYS A 363 -12.60 3.97 32.94
N MET A 364 -13.60 4.82 32.70
CA MET A 364 -14.39 4.95 31.48
C MET A 364 -13.65 5.76 30.43
N LYS A 365 -12.82 6.75 30.77
CA LYS A 365 -11.85 7.37 29.86
C LYS A 365 -10.76 6.37 29.46
N THR A 366 -10.30 5.56 30.42
CA THR A 366 -9.35 4.47 30.17
C THR A 366 -9.99 3.33 29.36
N LEU A 367 -11.28 3.03 29.58
CA LEU A 367 -12.03 2.05 28.81
C LEU A 367 -12.39 2.62 27.44
N ILE A 368 -12.80 3.89 27.29
CA ILE A 368 -13.07 4.57 26.02
C ILE A 368 -11.77 4.69 25.20
N SER A 369 -10.63 4.98 25.83
CA SER A 369 -9.33 4.92 25.15
C SER A 369 -8.99 3.51 24.68
N ASN A 370 -9.47 2.48 25.38
CA ASN A 370 -9.26 1.07 25.03
C ASN A 370 -10.39 0.47 24.16
N LEU A 371 -11.54 1.14 24.02
CA LEU A 371 -12.74 0.70 23.27
C LEU A 371 -12.77 1.24 21.84
N ASN A 372 -11.85 2.14 21.48
CA ASN A 372 -11.61 2.56 20.09
C ASN A 372 -10.73 1.59 19.28
N HIS A 373 -10.44 0.41 19.84
CA HIS A 373 -9.82 -0.67 19.10
C HIS A 373 -10.71 -1.91 19.21
N GLU A 374 -11.76 -1.99 18.38
CA GLU A 374 -11.82 -3.21 17.57
C GLU A 374 -10.43 -3.29 16.95
N GLU A 375 -9.64 -4.30 17.32
CA GLU A 375 -8.32 -4.49 16.75
C GLU A 375 -8.48 -4.61 15.23
N LEU A 376 -8.40 -3.48 14.52
CA LEU A 376 -8.18 -3.38 13.10
C LEU A 376 -6.80 -3.96 12.89
N ARG A 377 -6.70 -5.28 12.93
CA ARG A 377 -5.49 -6.04 12.72
C ARG A 377 -5.14 -5.87 11.25
N GLU A 378 -4.47 -4.75 10.95
CA GLU A 378 -3.88 -4.53 9.65
C GLU A 378 -2.88 -5.65 9.42
N LYS A 379 -3.12 -6.42 8.36
CA LYS A 379 -2.17 -7.45 7.98
C LYS A 379 -0.85 -6.76 7.60
N VAL A 380 0.27 -7.32 8.03
CA VAL A 380 1.62 -6.83 7.71
C VAL A 380 1.70 -6.42 6.24
N SER A 381 2.09 -5.17 6.01
CA SER A 381 2.25 -4.60 4.68
C SER A 381 3.69 -4.18 4.46
N ASN A 382 4.13 -4.22 3.20
CA ASN A 382 5.45 -3.71 2.82
C ASN A 382 5.61 -2.23 3.23
N GLN A 383 4.53 -1.45 3.21
CA GLN A 383 4.55 -0.05 3.66
C GLN A 383 4.78 0.07 5.17
N ALA A 384 4.15 -0.78 5.98
CA ALA A 384 4.36 -0.79 7.43
C ALA A 384 5.79 -1.17 7.78
N ILE A 385 6.32 -2.24 7.17
CA ILE A 385 7.72 -2.65 7.33
C ILE A 385 8.68 -1.53 6.86
N TYR A 386 8.39 -0.91 5.71
CA TYR A 386 9.21 0.17 5.16
C TYR A 386 9.25 1.36 6.12
N LYS A 387 8.10 1.79 6.64
CA LYS A 387 7.98 2.87 7.62
C LYS A 387 8.80 2.58 8.89
N LEU A 388 8.67 1.37 9.45
CA LEU A 388 9.45 0.96 10.63
C LEU A 388 10.96 1.03 10.35
N PHE A 389 11.39 0.69 9.14
CA PHE A 389 12.81 0.75 8.78
C PHE A 389 13.33 2.15 8.45
N THR A 390 12.54 2.99 7.79
CA THR A 390 12.98 4.31 7.29
C THR A 390 12.71 5.45 8.24
N GLU A 391 11.76 5.30 9.16
CA GLU A 391 11.37 6.35 10.10
C GLU A 391 11.74 5.97 11.54
N LEU A 392 11.31 4.81 12.03
CA LEU A 392 11.52 4.42 13.43
C LEU A 392 12.98 4.08 13.73
N LEU A 393 13.64 3.23 12.94
CA LEU A 393 15.03 2.86 13.21
C LEU A 393 15.97 4.08 13.26
N PRO A 394 15.92 5.06 12.33
CA PRO A 394 16.72 6.28 12.45
C PRO A 394 16.44 7.12 13.69
N GLN A 395 15.18 7.19 14.16
CA GLN A 395 14.84 7.89 15.40
C GLN A 395 15.49 7.20 16.62
N ILE A 396 15.43 5.87 16.69
CA ILE A 396 16.08 5.09 17.75
C ILE A 396 17.61 5.32 17.70
N VAL A 397 18.22 5.29 16.51
CA VAL A 397 19.67 5.57 16.36
C VAL A 397 20.00 6.96 16.88
N SER A 398 19.26 7.98 16.45
CA SER A 398 19.53 9.37 16.84
C SER A 398 19.44 9.57 18.36
N GLN A 399 18.49 8.93 19.04
CA GLN A 399 18.36 9.02 20.50
C GLN A 399 19.44 8.19 21.22
N ALA A 400 19.72 6.97 20.75
CA ALA A 400 20.76 6.12 21.31
C ALA A 400 22.16 6.75 21.19
N GLU A 401 22.46 7.42 20.07
CA GLU A 401 23.74 8.12 19.87
C GLU A 401 23.97 9.24 20.89
N ILE A 402 22.91 9.92 21.35
CA ILE A 402 23.02 10.96 22.39
C ILE A 402 23.46 10.35 23.74
N ILE A 403 23.03 9.12 24.04
CA ILE A 403 23.33 8.44 25.30
C ILE A 403 24.69 7.74 25.24
N LEU A 404 25.01 7.11 24.10
CA LEU A 404 26.26 6.36 23.92
C LEU A 404 27.49 7.29 23.74
N ASN A 405 27.29 8.49 23.22
CA ASN A 405 28.34 9.49 23.01
C ASN A 405 28.34 10.56 24.11
N PRO A 406 29.47 10.88 24.77
CA PRO A 406 30.82 10.34 24.56
C PRO A 406 31.21 9.16 25.46
N ASP A 407 30.43 8.89 26.50
CA ASP A 407 30.91 8.08 27.63
C ASP A 407 31.13 6.61 27.27
N ILE A 408 30.28 6.02 26.42
CA ILE A 408 30.46 4.63 25.98
C ILE A 408 31.42 4.56 24.78
N TYR A 409 31.25 5.41 23.78
CA TYR A 409 32.07 5.37 22.56
C TYR A 409 33.54 5.67 22.81
N SER A 410 33.87 6.56 23.75
CA SER A 410 35.27 6.87 24.09
C SER A 410 36.03 5.68 24.68
N LEU A 411 35.32 4.68 25.21
CA LEU A 411 35.90 3.45 25.75
C LEU A 411 36.31 2.44 24.68
N PHE A 412 36.02 2.67 23.39
CA PHE A 412 36.31 1.72 22.31
C PHE A 412 37.13 2.36 21.17
N ASP A 413 37.93 1.55 20.46
CA ASP A 413 38.69 1.96 19.26
C ASP A 413 37.77 2.24 18.06
N TYR A 414 36.71 1.45 17.94
CA TYR A 414 35.77 1.54 16.83
C TYR A 414 34.34 1.33 17.33
N HIS A 415 33.42 2.16 16.85
CA HIS A 415 31.99 2.01 17.09
C HIS A 415 31.21 2.21 15.78
N SER A 416 30.15 1.43 15.59
CA SER A 416 29.21 1.62 14.47
C SER A 416 27.85 1.06 14.81
N ILE A 417 26.78 1.72 14.37
CA ILE A 417 25.43 1.18 14.34
C ILE A 417 25.01 0.98 12.88
N SER A 418 24.60 -0.23 12.52
CA SER A 418 24.10 -0.57 11.19
C SER A 418 22.68 -1.10 11.26
N ARG A 419 21.88 -0.86 10.21
CA ARG A 419 20.56 -1.48 10.06
C ARG A 419 20.69 -2.90 9.53
N THR A 420 19.85 -3.81 10.02
CA THR A 420 19.82 -5.22 9.61
C THR A 420 18.47 -5.59 9.00
N ILE A 421 18.48 -6.57 8.10
CA ILE A 421 17.29 -7.22 7.52
C ILE A 421 17.53 -8.73 7.61
N ASN A 422 16.61 -9.50 8.20
CA ASN A 422 16.70 -10.97 8.33
C ASN A 422 18.02 -11.54 8.87
N ASN A 423 18.67 -10.85 9.83
CA ASN A 423 20.00 -11.21 10.35
C ASN A 423 21.13 -11.17 9.32
N ASN A 424 20.94 -10.45 8.20
CA ASN A 424 22.00 -10.28 7.23
C ASN A 424 22.93 -9.15 7.70
N ASP A 425 24.15 -9.53 8.08
CA ASP A 425 25.19 -8.65 8.63
C ASP A 425 25.96 -7.86 7.56
N PHE A 426 25.45 -7.76 6.33
CA PHE A 426 26.02 -6.84 5.35
C PHE A 426 26.00 -5.43 5.94
N GLU A 427 27.19 -4.86 6.12
CA GLU A 427 27.33 -3.50 6.62
C GLU A 427 26.50 -2.56 5.73
N TYR A 428 25.47 -1.95 6.33
CA TYR A 428 24.60 -0.90 5.78
C TYR A 428 23.47 -1.35 4.83
N ASN A 429 22.42 -1.96 5.39
CA ASN A 429 21.15 -2.08 4.68
C ASN A 429 20.50 -0.68 4.47
N THR A 430 20.14 -0.39 3.23
CA THR A 430 19.43 0.82 2.81
C THR A 430 17.93 0.54 2.62
N SER A 431 17.13 1.61 2.50
CA SER A 431 15.70 1.47 2.20
C SER A 431 15.44 0.74 0.86
N ILE A 432 16.39 0.79 -0.07
CA ILE A 432 16.33 0.10 -1.36
C ILE A 432 16.56 -1.39 -1.21
N ASP A 433 17.53 -1.79 -0.38
CA ASP A 433 17.80 -3.21 -0.10
C ASP A 433 16.57 -3.86 0.54
N LEU A 434 15.91 -3.11 1.43
CA LEU A 434 14.63 -3.50 2.00
C LEU A 434 13.53 -3.63 0.94
N GLU A 435 13.35 -2.64 0.06
CA GLU A 435 12.37 -2.71 -1.04
C GLU A 435 12.62 -3.94 -1.93
N MET A 436 13.88 -4.27 -2.23
CA MET A 436 14.22 -5.47 -3.02
C MET A 436 13.84 -6.76 -2.30
N MET A 437 14.17 -6.88 -1.02
CA MET A 437 13.82 -8.08 -0.24
C MET A 437 12.31 -8.21 -0.04
N MET A 438 11.60 -7.09 0.07
CA MET A 438 10.13 -7.06 0.13
C MET A 438 9.48 -7.50 -1.19
N ILE A 439 10.06 -7.16 -2.34
CA ILE A 439 9.60 -7.65 -3.66
C ILE A 439 9.72 -9.18 -3.74
N GLN A 440 10.76 -9.75 -3.14
CA GLN A 440 10.98 -11.20 -3.06
C GLN A 440 10.11 -11.89 -2.01
N GLY A 441 9.48 -11.13 -1.10
CA GLY A 441 8.58 -11.64 -0.07
C GLY A 441 9.28 -12.30 1.12
N ASP A 442 10.59 -12.07 1.29
CA ASP A 442 11.41 -12.81 2.24
C ASP A 442 11.67 -12.05 3.56
N VAL A 443 11.12 -10.86 3.79
CA VAL A 443 11.40 -10.03 5.00
C VAL A 443 10.58 -10.49 6.22
N GLN A 444 11.26 -11.06 7.21
CA GLN A 444 10.67 -11.51 8.49
C GLN A 444 11.03 -10.60 9.67
N GLN A 445 12.13 -9.84 9.57
CA GLN A 445 12.56 -8.93 10.62
C GLN A 445 13.49 -7.85 10.08
N VAL A 446 13.52 -6.70 10.76
CA VAL A 446 14.53 -5.65 10.59
C VAL A 446 15.10 -5.25 11.95
N GLY A 447 16.19 -4.52 11.98
CA GLY A 447 16.78 -4.14 13.25
C GLY A 447 17.97 -3.21 13.16
N LEU A 448 18.62 -3.03 14.30
CA LEU A 448 19.88 -2.32 14.46
C LEU A 448 20.90 -3.25 15.08
N THR A 449 22.15 -3.17 14.65
CA THR A 449 23.28 -3.87 15.26
C THR A 449 24.34 -2.85 15.62
N ILE A 450 24.71 -2.82 16.89
CA ILE A 450 25.83 -2.04 17.38
C ILE A 450 27.08 -2.92 17.46
N ASN A 451 28.18 -2.39 16.94
CA ASN A 451 29.50 -2.98 17.03
C ASN A 451 30.41 -2.04 17.80
N LEU A 452 30.90 -2.46 18.97
CA LEU A 452 31.91 -1.76 19.76
C LEU A 452 33.16 -2.65 19.79
N LYS A 453 34.27 -2.19 19.21
CA LYS A 453 35.49 -2.99 19.08
C LYS A 453 36.68 -2.30 19.76
N GLY A 454 37.50 -3.10 20.44
CA GLY A 454 38.76 -2.65 21.05
C GLY A 454 38.54 -1.79 22.28
N PHE A 455 38.07 -2.39 23.37
CA PHE A 455 37.93 -1.69 24.66
C PHE A 455 39.27 -1.11 25.15
N LYS A 456 39.27 0.18 25.52
CA LYS A 456 40.44 0.99 25.87
C LYS A 456 40.60 1.13 27.38
N LYS A 457 41.44 0.30 27.97
CA LYS A 457 41.93 0.52 29.34
C LYS A 457 43.32 -0.09 29.53
N ALA A 458 44.26 0.69 30.03
CA ALA A 458 45.62 0.22 30.26
C ALA A 458 45.64 -0.97 31.24
N GLY A 459 46.29 -2.07 30.84
CA GLY A 459 46.42 -3.28 31.65
C GLY A 459 45.20 -4.21 31.65
N VAL A 460 44.22 -4.01 30.75
CA VAL A 460 43.03 -4.88 30.60
C VAL A 460 43.05 -5.54 29.22
N GLU A 461 42.72 -6.83 29.14
CA GLU A 461 42.56 -7.53 27.86
C GLU A 461 41.51 -6.84 26.97
N THR A 462 41.84 -6.62 25.70
CA THR A 462 40.93 -5.98 24.74
C THR A 462 39.75 -6.90 24.43
N PHE A 463 38.53 -6.34 24.43
CA PHE A 463 37.34 -7.06 24.01
C PHE A 463 36.43 -6.20 23.13
N SER A 464 35.44 -6.86 22.52
CA SER A 464 34.42 -6.25 21.67
C SER A 464 33.03 -6.60 22.18
N VAL A 465 32.05 -5.73 21.98
CA VAL A 465 30.64 -5.94 22.30
C VAL A 465 29.81 -5.83 21.01
N PHE A 466 28.90 -6.78 20.86
CA PHE A 466 27.98 -6.89 19.75
C PHE A 466 26.58 -7.04 20.32
N GLN A 467 25.67 -6.14 19.96
CA GLN A 467 24.30 -6.19 20.45
C GLN A 467 23.32 -5.76 19.37
N THR A 468 22.15 -6.40 19.36
CA THR A 468 21.15 -6.24 18.31
C THR A 468 19.80 -5.85 18.91
N PHE A 469 19.17 -4.88 18.27
CA PHE A 469 17.75 -4.57 18.44
C PHE A 469 17.00 -5.08 17.21
N LEU A 470 15.89 -5.77 17.42
CA LEU A 470 15.09 -6.38 16.35
C LEU A 470 13.63 -5.93 16.45
N ILE A 471 13.05 -5.77 15.28
CA ILE A 471 11.62 -5.66 15.02
C ILE A 471 11.23 -6.94 14.25
N LEU A 472 10.46 -7.80 14.90
CA LEU A 472 10.05 -9.12 14.42
C LEU A 472 8.63 -9.02 13.87
N PHE A 473 8.44 -9.36 12.60
CA PHE A 473 7.15 -9.21 11.94
C PHE A 473 6.29 -10.46 12.10
N SER A 474 5.06 -10.26 12.56
CA SER A 474 3.97 -11.24 12.51
C SER A 474 2.85 -10.74 11.60
N ASP A 475 1.84 -11.58 11.34
CA ASP A 475 0.75 -11.25 10.43
C ASP A 475 0.02 -9.95 10.79
N TYR A 476 -0.11 -9.62 12.08
CA TYR A 476 -0.99 -8.51 12.53
C TYR A 476 -0.33 -7.56 13.53
N PHE A 477 0.90 -7.86 13.93
CA PHE A 477 1.65 -7.11 14.92
C PHE A 477 3.13 -7.29 14.63
N TYR A 478 3.94 -6.42 15.24
CA TYR A 478 5.37 -6.61 15.34
C TYR A 478 5.79 -6.63 16.80
N GLU A 479 6.86 -7.35 17.07
CA GLU A 479 7.46 -7.47 18.39
C GLU A 479 8.83 -6.80 18.36
N ILE A 480 9.15 -6.09 19.42
CA ILE A 480 10.46 -5.45 19.59
C ILE A 480 11.27 -6.18 20.66
N GLY A 481 12.57 -6.33 20.45
CA GLY A 481 13.41 -7.08 21.39
C GLY A 481 14.83 -7.28 20.89
N THR A 482 15.57 -8.21 21.49
CA THR A 482 16.89 -8.62 20.99
C THR A 482 16.84 -9.94 20.22
N THR A 483 15.86 -10.80 20.53
CA THR A 483 15.65 -12.10 19.89
C THR A 483 14.18 -12.49 19.96
N ARG A 484 13.77 -13.54 19.22
CA ARG A 484 12.42 -14.13 19.36
C ARG A 484 12.09 -14.65 20.77
N ARG A 485 13.08 -14.83 21.64
CA ARG A 485 12.89 -15.26 23.04
C ARG A 485 12.97 -14.11 24.04
N ASP A 486 13.45 -12.95 23.61
CA ASP A 486 13.63 -11.75 24.44
C ASP A 486 12.86 -10.59 23.83
N VAL A 487 11.53 -10.69 23.92
CA VAL A 487 10.57 -9.68 23.44
C VAL A 487 10.26 -8.71 24.58
N TRP A 488 10.40 -7.42 24.33
CA TRP A 488 10.17 -6.35 25.30
C TRP A 488 8.74 -5.84 25.27
N ARG A 489 8.18 -5.70 24.06
CA ARG A 489 6.82 -5.24 23.83
C ARG A 489 6.33 -5.65 22.45
N LYS A 490 5.01 -5.68 22.30
CA LYS A 490 4.28 -5.99 21.07
C LYS A 490 3.45 -4.76 20.68
N TYR A 491 3.42 -4.47 19.39
CA TYR A 491 2.70 -3.34 18.80
C TYR A 491 1.91 -3.77 17.57
N LEU A 492 0.74 -3.17 17.34
CA LEU A 492 -0.02 -3.33 16.11
C LEU A 492 0.55 -2.42 15.02
N TYR A 493 0.45 -2.80 13.74
CA TYR A 493 1.04 -2.01 12.65
C TYR A 493 0.41 -0.61 12.47
N HIS A 494 -0.84 -0.43 12.90
CA HIS A 494 -1.54 0.85 12.87
C HIS A 494 -1.26 1.73 14.10
N GLU A 495 -0.61 1.19 15.14
CA GLU A 495 -0.25 1.97 16.32
C GLU A 495 0.91 2.93 15.98
N ILE A 496 0.71 4.20 16.29
CA ILE A 496 1.75 5.21 16.17
C ILE A 496 2.54 5.22 17.48
N LEU A 497 3.81 4.81 17.41
CA LEU A 497 4.76 4.94 18.52
C LEU A 497 4.98 6.43 18.81
N ASN A 498 4.72 6.84 20.05
CA ASN A 498 5.03 8.20 20.52
C ASN A 498 6.46 8.28 21.07
N ASP A 499 6.91 9.48 21.44
CA ASP A 499 8.27 9.71 21.93
C ASP A 499 8.60 8.92 23.21
N ASN A 500 7.60 8.64 24.08
CA ASN A 500 7.82 7.83 25.29
C ASN A 500 8.06 6.36 24.95
N ASP A 501 7.37 5.83 23.93
CA ASP A 501 7.61 4.47 23.44
C ASP A 501 9.02 4.35 22.86
N ILE A 502 9.43 5.31 22.03
CA ILE A 502 10.78 5.33 21.44
C ILE A 502 11.84 5.43 22.54
N SER A 503 11.64 6.30 23.54
CA SER A 503 12.56 6.45 24.67
C SER A 503 12.69 5.15 25.46
N TYR A 504 11.57 4.46 25.74
CA TYR A 504 11.58 3.15 26.40
C TYR A 504 12.40 2.11 25.62
N ILE A 505 12.28 2.09 24.29
CA ILE A 505 13.04 1.17 23.42
C ILE A 505 14.54 1.47 23.51
N VAL A 506 14.89 2.74 23.43
CA VAL A 506 16.28 3.21 23.50
C VAL A 506 16.89 2.85 24.85
N ASP A 507 16.21 3.15 25.95
CA ASP A 507 16.68 2.84 27.31
C ASP A 507 16.92 1.34 27.48
N LYS A 508 15.96 0.49 27.06
CA LYS A 508 16.11 -0.96 27.13
C LYS A 508 17.29 -1.49 26.33
N TRP A 509 17.52 -0.93 25.14
CA TRP A 509 18.60 -1.36 24.28
C TRP A 509 19.97 -0.91 24.81
N VAL A 510 20.07 0.34 25.27
CA VAL A 510 21.28 0.89 25.89
C VAL A 510 21.62 0.14 27.18
N ASP A 511 20.64 -0.15 28.02
CA ASP A 511 20.83 -0.96 29.24
C ASP A 511 21.43 -2.33 28.91
N LYS A 512 20.94 -3.01 27.86
CA LYS A 512 21.51 -4.27 27.38
C LYS A 512 22.97 -4.12 26.95
N ILE A 513 23.29 -3.07 26.19
CA ILE A 513 24.67 -2.78 25.76
C ILE A 513 25.58 -2.56 26.98
N ILE A 514 25.14 -1.77 27.95
CA ILE A 514 25.91 -1.49 29.17
C ILE A 514 26.10 -2.75 30.01
N ASN A 515 25.07 -3.59 30.14
CA ASN A 515 25.16 -4.86 30.84
C ASN A 515 26.18 -5.81 30.19
N ASP A 516 26.17 -5.93 28.86
CA ASP A 516 27.16 -6.76 28.15
C ASP A 516 28.60 -6.25 28.35
N ILE A 517 28.80 -4.92 28.38
CA ILE A 517 30.09 -4.31 28.71
C ILE A 517 30.50 -4.66 30.14
N ASN A 518 29.59 -4.48 31.11
CA ASN A 518 29.85 -4.74 32.52
C ASN A 518 30.16 -6.22 32.80
N GLU A 519 29.44 -7.15 32.18
CA GLU A 519 29.69 -8.59 32.30
C GLU A 519 31.09 -8.95 31.79
N ARG A 520 31.52 -8.38 30.66
CA ARG A 520 32.89 -8.59 30.13
C ARG A 520 33.96 -7.99 31.03
N ILE A 521 33.74 -6.79 31.57
CA ILE A 521 34.65 -6.17 32.53
C ILE A 521 34.75 -7.03 33.80
N ALA A 522 33.63 -7.51 34.33
CA ALA A 522 33.60 -8.36 35.52
C ALA A 522 34.31 -9.71 35.29
N ALA A 523 34.13 -10.32 34.11
CA ALA A 523 34.81 -11.55 33.74
C ALA A 523 36.34 -11.40 33.66
N ILE A 524 36.83 -10.27 33.14
CA ILE A 524 38.27 -9.97 33.11
C ILE A 524 38.81 -9.66 34.51
N ALA A 525 38.06 -8.90 35.32
CA ALA A 525 38.46 -8.59 36.69
C ALA A 525 38.59 -9.87 37.54
N LYS A 526 37.68 -10.84 37.38
CA LYS A 526 37.74 -12.12 38.09
C LYS A 526 38.99 -12.94 37.73
N LYS A 527 39.40 -12.93 36.46
CA LYS A 527 40.63 -13.60 35.98
C LYS A 527 41.94 -12.97 36.48
N HIS A 528 41.91 -11.74 37.00
CA HIS A 528 43.08 -11.08 37.59
C HIS A 528 43.16 -11.24 39.12
N ILE A 529 42.09 -11.75 39.75
CA ILE A 529 42.02 -11.99 41.19
C ILE A 529 42.26 -13.47 41.54
N GLU A 530 41.98 -14.39 40.60
CA GLU A 530 42.45 -15.78 40.60
C GLU A 530 43.88 -15.88 40.03
#